data_AF-A0A7V8AG60-F1
#
_entry.id   AF-A0A7V8AG60-F1
#
_cell.length_a   1.000
_cell.length_b   1.000
_cell.length_c   1.000
_cell.angle_alpha   90.00
_cell.angle_beta   90.00
_cell.angle_gamma   90.00
#
_symmetry.space_group_name_H-M   'P 1'
#
loop_
_entity.id
_entity.type
_entity.pdbx_description
1 polymer ?
#
loop_
_entity_poly.entity_id
_entity_poly.type
_entity_poly.pdbx_seq_one_letter_code
_entity_poly.pdbx_strand_id
1 'polypeptide(L)'
;MAETVGSLADKISIIQLKIFHMRQQLERPDASAEHKTACSAKLEVMAVQLRDLGDELTQLVSDVAAGRVKLRIYRQFKMYNDPRYRTAAPR
;
A
#
# COMPACT_ATOMS: atom_id res chain seq x y z
N MET A 1 7.61 -9.46 4.68
CA MET A 1 6.90 -8.37 5.41
C MET A 1 5.50 -8.89 5.66
N ALA A 2 4.99 -8.85 6.90
CA ALA A 2 3.61 -9.27 7.13
C ALA A 2 2.67 -8.19 6.55
N GLU A 3 1.77 -8.58 5.67
CA GLU A 3 0.73 -7.70 5.17
C GLU A 3 -0.18 -7.30 6.34
N THR A 4 -0.38 -5.99 6.51
CA THR A 4 -1.32 -5.41 7.47
C THR A 4 -2.44 -4.73 6.71
N VAL A 5 -3.58 -4.51 7.37
CA VAL A 5 -4.68 -3.70 6.80
C VAL A 5 -4.16 -2.34 6.32
N GLY A 6 -3.26 -1.71 7.09
CA GLY A 6 -2.65 -0.43 6.71
C GLY A 6 -1.75 -0.52 5.48
N SER A 7 -0.91 -1.55 5.36
CA SER A 7 -0.04 -1.71 4.18
C SER A 7 -0.84 -2.04 2.92
N LEU A 8 -1.92 -2.81 3.03
CA LEU A 8 -2.82 -3.09 1.91
C LEU A 8 -3.57 -1.82 1.48
N ALA A 9 -4.05 -1.02 2.42
CA ALA A 9 -4.70 0.26 2.12
C ALA A 9 -3.75 1.23 1.41
N ASP A 10 -2.48 1.30 1.82
CA ASP A 10 -1.46 2.13 1.16
C ASP A 10 -1.22 1.67 -0.28
N LYS A 11 -1.04 0.36 -0.50
CA LYS A 11 -0.88 -0.23 -1.84
C LYS A 11 -2.09 0.01 -2.75
N ILE A 12 -3.30 -0.13 -2.21
CA ILE A 12 -4.53 0.15 -2.95
C ILE A 12 -4.60 1.64 -3.32
N SER A 13 -4.20 2.54 -2.42
CA SER A 13 -4.21 3.98 -2.68
C SER A 13 -3.23 4.34 -3.80
N ILE A 14 -2.00 3.82 -3.75
CA ILE A 14 -1.00 4.11 -4.79
C ILE A 14 -1.40 3.52 -6.15
N ILE A 15 -2.01 2.33 -6.20
CA ILE A 15 -2.41 1.74 -7.48
C ILE A 15 -3.58 2.50 -8.11
N GLN A 16 -4.54 2.98 -7.31
CA GLN A 16 -5.62 3.83 -7.80
C GLN A 16 -5.09 5.15 -8.38
N LEU A 17 -4.11 5.78 -7.74
CA LEU A 17 -3.44 6.97 -8.27
C LEU A 17 -2.75 6.69 -9.62
N LYS A 18 -2.06 5.54 -9.74
CA LYS A 18 -1.45 5.13 -11.01
C LYS A 18 -2.48 4.91 -12.11
N ILE A 19 -3.59 4.22 -11.80
CA ILE A 19 -4.70 4.01 -12.74
C ILE A 19 -5.28 5.35 -13.19
N PHE A 20 -5.52 6.27 -12.26
CA PHE A 20 -6.03 7.61 -12.57
C PHE A 20 -5.12 8.34 -13.58
N HIS A 21 -3.83 8.46 -13.29
CA HIS A 21 -2.90 9.14 -14.19
C HIS A 21 -2.66 8.40 -15.51
N MET A 22 -2.75 7.06 -15.51
CA MET A 22 -2.64 6.28 -16.73
C MET A 22 -3.85 6.50 -17.66
N ARG A 23 -5.06 6.68 -17.11
CA ARG A 23 -6.25 7.08 -17.90
C ARG A 23 -6.05 8.45 -18.54
N GLN A 24 -5.49 9.42 -17.80
CA GLN A 24 -5.16 10.73 -18.38
C GLN A 24 -4.18 10.62 -19.57
N GLN A 25 -3.26 9.66 -19.57
CA GLN A 25 -2.37 9.43 -20.72
C GLN A 25 -3.11 8.93 -21.98
N LEU A 26 -4.23 8.23 -21.83
CA LEU A 26 -5.06 7.80 -22.96
C LEU A 26 -5.86 8.96 -23.56
N GLU A 27 -6.27 9.90 -22.71
CA GLU A 27 -7.07 11.08 -23.06
C GLU A 27 -6.24 12.17 -23.75
N ARG A 28 -4.90 12.08 -23.68
CA ARG A 28 -4.01 13.02 -24.34
C ARG A 28 -4.24 13.07 -25.86
N PRO A 29 -4.46 14.26 -26.45
CA PRO A 29 -4.70 14.41 -27.88
C PRO A 29 -3.42 14.22 -28.70
N ASP A 30 -2.25 14.50 -28.12
CA ASP A 30 -0.94 14.42 -28.74
C ASP A 30 -0.28 13.03 -28.63
N ALA A 31 -0.91 12.10 -27.91
CA ALA A 31 -0.36 10.76 -27.71
C ALA A 31 -0.53 9.87 -28.94
N SER A 32 0.55 9.18 -29.33
CA SER A 32 0.54 8.23 -30.45
C SER A 32 -0.35 7.01 -30.16
N ALA A 33 -0.79 6.32 -31.21
CA ALA A 33 -1.55 5.07 -31.08
C ALA A 33 -0.76 3.97 -30.33
N GLU A 34 0.55 3.90 -30.54
CA GLU A 34 1.44 2.97 -29.84
C GLU A 34 1.49 3.28 -28.34
N HIS A 35 1.65 4.55 -27.96
CA HIS A 35 1.63 4.97 -26.56
C HIS A 35 0.28 4.63 -25.89
N LYS A 36 -0.83 4.93 -26.57
CA LYS A 36 -2.18 4.60 -26.06
C LYS A 36 -2.34 3.09 -25.88
N THR A 37 -1.85 2.28 -26.81
CA THR A 37 -1.90 0.81 -26.71
C THR A 37 -1.09 0.31 -25.50
N ALA A 38 0.13 0.82 -25.31
CA ALA A 38 0.97 0.47 -24.17
C ALA A 38 0.36 0.91 -22.83
N CYS A 39 -0.28 2.09 -22.77
CA CYS A 39 -1.00 2.58 -21.60
C CYS A 39 -2.21 1.71 -21.27
N SER A 40 -3.00 1.31 -22.27
CA SER A 40 -4.13 0.40 -22.08
C SER A 40 -3.68 -0.96 -21.53
N ALA A 41 -2.62 -1.55 -22.07
CA ALA A 41 -2.08 -2.81 -21.56
C ALA A 41 -1.65 -2.70 -20.08
N LYS A 42 -1.03 -1.57 -19.69
CA LYS A 42 -0.67 -1.32 -18.29
C LYS A 42 -1.89 -1.13 -17.38
N LEU A 43 -2.96 -0.50 -17.89
CA LEU A 43 -4.21 -0.35 -17.14
C LEU A 43 -4.84 -1.70 -16.80
N GLU A 44 -4.88 -2.64 -17.76
CA GLU A 44 -5.41 -3.98 -17.53
C GLU A 44 -4.65 -4.70 -16.40
N VAL A 45 -3.32 -4.64 -16.45
CA VAL A 45 -2.47 -5.23 -15.38
C VAL A 45 -2.77 -4.58 -14.03
N MET A 46 -2.86 -3.25 -13.96
CA MET A 46 -3.15 -2.56 -12.70
C MET A 46 -4.58 -2.83 -12.20
N ALA A 47 -5.54 -3.06 -13.09
CA ALA A 47 -6.90 -3.42 -12.71
C ALA A 47 -6.97 -4.80 -12.06
N VAL A 48 -6.21 -5.78 -12.57
CA VAL A 48 -6.05 -7.09 -11.93
C VAL A 48 -5.39 -6.95 -10.56
N GLN A 49 -4.27 -6.23 -10.48
CA GLN A 49 -3.58 -5.99 -9.20
C GLN A 49 -4.48 -5.30 -8.16
N LEU A 50 -5.30 -4.33 -8.57
CA LEU A 50 -6.24 -3.68 -7.66
C LEU A 50 -7.29 -4.65 -7.11
N ARG A 51 -7.78 -5.57 -7.95
CA ARG A 51 -8.72 -6.62 -7.55
C ARG A 51 -8.06 -7.58 -6.56
N ASP A 52 -6.88 -8.08 -6.88
CA ASP A 52 -6.14 -9.02 -6.02
C ASP A 52 -5.88 -8.41 -4.63
N LEU A 53 -5.48 -7.13 -4.58
CA LEU A 53 -5.29 -6.40 -3.31
C LEU A 53 -6.60 -6.22 -2.54
N GLY A 54 -7.72 -5.99 -3.25
CA GLY A 54 -9.04 -5.88 -2.64
C GLY A 54 -9.52 -7.20 -2.04
N ASP A 55 -9.28 -8.32 -2.73
CA ASP A 55 -9.59 -9.66 -2.27
C ASP A 55 -8.72 -10.04 -1.06
N GLU A 56 -7.43 -9.71 -1.09
CA GLU A 56 -6.51 -9.93 0.03
C GLU A 56 -6.92 -9.12 1.28
N LEU A 57 -7.29 -7.85 1.10
CA LEU A 57 -7.79 -7.01 2.19
C LEU A 57 -9.09 -7.58 2.78
N THR A 58 -10.02 -8.00 1.92
CA THR A 58 -11.29 -8.60 2.33
C THR A 58 -11.06 -9.87 3.14
N GLN A 59 -10.16 -10.74 2.66
CA GLN A 59 -9.80 -11.97 3.35
C GLN A 59 -9.17 -11.70 4.71
N LEU A 60 -8.20 -10.78 4.78
CA LEU A 60 -7.54 -10.41 6.03
C LEU A 60 -8.54 -9.86 7.06
N VAL A 61 -9.44 -8.97 6.66
CA VAL A 61 -10.47 -8.41 7.54
C VAL A 61 -11.43 -9.51 8.03
N SER A 62 -11.84 -10.41 7.14
CA SER A 62 -12.68 -11.57 7.50
C SER A 62 -11.98 -12.49 8.50
N ASP A 63 -10.69 -12.77 8.30
CA ASP A 63 -9.90 -13.60 9.20
C ASP A 63 -9.68 -12.96 10.57
N VAL A 64 -9.54 -11.63 10.61
CA VAL A 64 -9.48 -10.87 11.87
C VAL A 64 -10.83 -10.92 12.59
N ALA A 65 -11.94 -10.69 11.88
CA ALA A 65 -13.29 -10.75 12.45
C ALA A 65 -13.65 -12.14 12.99
N ALA A 66 -13.19 -13.19 12.30
CA ALA A 66 -13.38 -14.58 12.72
C ALA A 66 -12.38 -15.04 13.81
N GLY A 67 -11.45 -14.18 14.24
CA GLY A 67 -10.44 -14.50 15.24
C GLY A 67 -9.35 -15.48 14.78
N ARG A 68 -9.30 -15.79 13.47
CA ARG A 68 -8.24 -16.61 12.84
C ARG A 68 -6.92 -15.85 12.78
N VAL A 69 -6.98 -14.54 12.55
CA VAL A 69 -5.84 -13.62 12.62
C VAL A 69 -6.01 -12.71 13.83
N LYS A 70 -5.00 -12.65 14.69
CA LYS A 70 -4.97 -11.75 15.85
C LYS A 70 -3.95 -10.64 15.62
N LEU A 71 -4.43 -9.41 15.48
CA LEU A 71 -3.58 -8.24 15.37
C LEU A 71 -2.90 -7.98 16.72
N ARG A 72 -1.58 -7.78 16.71
CA ARG A 72 -0.79 -7.49 17.91
C ARG A 72 -0.39 -6.03 17.92
N ILE A 73 -0.67 -5.36 19.04
CA ILE A 73 -0.21 -3.99 19.29
C ILE A 73 1.10 -4.09 20.06
N TYR A 74 2.19 -3.71 19.40
CA TYR A 74 3.49 -3.60 20.03
C TYR A 74 3.73 -2.15 20.47
N ARG A 75 4.22 -1.97 21.70
CA ARG A 75 4.64 -0.66 22.18
C ARG A 75 6.08 -0.41 21.76
N GLN A 76 6.34 0.79 21.24
CA GLN A 76 7.71 1.23 20.97
C GLN A 76 8.33 1.72 22.29
N PHE A 77 9.41 1.09 22.72
CA PHE A 77 10.17 1.50 23.91
C PHE A 77 11.36 2.38 23.48
N LYS A 78 11.11 3.67 23.28
CA LYS A 78 12.14 4.64 22.86
C LYS A 78 12.89 5.19 24.08
N MET A 79 14.06 4.61 24.39
CA MET A 79 14.89 5.05 25.53
C MET A 79 15.36 6.51 25.40
N TYR A 80 15.70 6.96 24.19
CA TYR A 80 16.25 8.30 23.95
C TYR A 80 15.30 9.46 24.29
N ASN A 81 13.99 9.19 24.35
CA ASN A 81 12.98 10.18 24.70
C ASN A 81 12.86 10.39 26.21
N ASP A 82 13.37 9.48 27.04
CA ASP A 82 13.29 9.58 28.50
C ASP A 82 14.66 9.95 29.08
N PRO A 83 14.80 11.14 29.69
CA PRO A 83 16.04 11.61 30.29
C PRO A 83 16.67 10.64 31.30
N ARG A 84 15.88 9.76 31.93
CA ARG A 84 16.38 8.76 32.91
C ARG A 84 17.28 7.70 32.28
N TYR A 85 17.18 7.47 30.98
CA TYR A 85 18.05 6.54 30.25
C TYR A 85 19.27 7.22 29.62
N ARG A 86 19.45 8.54 29.80
CA ARG A 86 20.65 9.23 29.33
C ARG A 86 21.79 8.95 30.30
N THR A 87 22.83 8.26 29.84
CA THR A 87 24.07 8.11 30.62
C THR A 87 24.92 9.36 30.50
N ALA A 88 25.64 9.72 31.56
CA ALA A 88 26.64 10.78 31.47
C ALA A 88 27.69 10.40 30.42
N ALA A 89 28.13 11.39 29.62
CA ALA A 89 29.21 11.17 28.67
C ALA A 89 30.48 10.72 29.43
N PRO A 90 31.25 9.76 28.89
CA PRO A 90 32.52 9.38 29.51
C PRO A 90 33.43 10.60 29.62
N ARG A 91 34.05 10.77 30.80
CA ARG A 91 35.01 11.84 31.10
C ARG A 91 36.31 11.67 30.33
#